data_AF-A0A9R1UR41-F1
#
_entry.id   AF-A0A9R1UR41-F1
#
_cell.length_a   1.000
_cell.length_b   1.000
_cell.length_c   1.000
_cell.angle_alpha   90.00
_cell.angle_beta   90.00
_cell.angle_gamma   90.00
#
_symmetry.space_group_name_H-M   'P 1'
#
loop_
_entity.id
_entity.type
_entity.pdbx_description
1 polymer ?
#
loop_
_entity_poly.entity_id
_entity_poly.type
_entity_poly.pdbx_seq_one_letter_code
_entity_poly.pdbx_strand_id
1 'polypeptide(L)'
;MYLMQTDPNWSNFLYDEATQSINLIDFGAARNYPKRFVDDYLRMVVACANCDREGVVEMSERLGFLTGKESEIMLEAHVQAAFVVGLPFAANHPGGYDFRANNITQSLSNIGGTMLRHRLTPPPDEVYSLHRKLAGAFLACIKIGAVVPCRDLLLQVYQTYQFDD
;
A
#
# COMPACT_ATOMS: atom_id res chain seq x y z
N MET A 1 -14.61 4.88 -12.25
CA MET A 1 -13.55 5.81 -11.81
C MET A 1 -13.57 5.82 -10.30
N TYR A 2 -12.41 5.66 -9.64
CA TYR A 2 -12.32 5.58 -8.17
C TYR A 2 -11.79 6.89 -7.61
N LEU A 3 -12.38 7.40 -6.54
CA LEU A 3 -11.96 8.63 -5.87
C LEU A 3 -11.26 8.28 -4.56
N MET A 4 -10.08 8.85 -4.31
CA MET A 4 -9.38 8.69 -3.04
C MET A 4 -8.92 10.04 -2.50
N GLN A 5 -9.16 10.28 -1.21
CA GLN A 5 -8.50 11.36 -0.48
C GLN A 5 -7.05 10.94 -0.20
N THR A 6 -6.09 11.67 -0.77
CA THR A 6 -4.67 11.27 -0.79
C THR A 6 -3.82 11.96 0.28
N ASP A 7 -4.36 12.98 0.94
CA ASP A 7 -3.65 13.68 2.00
C ASP A 7 -3.62 12.83 3.29
N PRO A 8 -2.42 12.46 3.78
CA PRO A 8 -2.27 11.63 4.98
C PRO A 8 -2.56 12.39 6.29
N ASN A 9 -2.88 13.68 6.25
CA ASN A 9 -3.09 14.48 7.45
C ASN A 9 -4.27 13.98 8.30
N TRP A 10 -3.95 13.56 9.54
CA TRP A 10 -4.94 13.03 10.48
C TRP A 10 -5.87 14.09 11.06
N SER A 11 -5.50 15.38 11.03
CA SER A 11 -6.41 16.45 11.48
C SER A 11 -7.66 16.57 10.61
N ASN A 12 -7.67 15.91 9.44
CA ASN A 12 -8.82 15.84 8.56
C ASN A 12 -9.89 14.86 9.07
N PHE A 13 -9.59 14.07 10.11
CA PHE A 13 -10.49 13.08 10.70
C PHE A 13 -10.90 13.51 12.11
N LEU A 14 -12.21 13.66 12.33
CA LEU A 14 -12.79 13.94 13.64
C LEU A 14 -13.57 12.74 14.13
N TYR A 15 -13.19 12.20 15.28
CA TYR A 15 -13.95 11.12 15.92
C TYR A 15 -15.12 11.72 16.71
N ASP A 16 -16.33 11.30 16.36
CA ASP A 16 -17.54 11.58 17.12
C ASP A 16 -17.83 10.39 18.03
N GLU A 17 -17.63 10.60 19.33
CA GLU A 17 -17.83 9.58 20.35
C GLU A 17 -19.31 9.18 20.50
N ALA A 18 -20.24 10.12 20.31
CA ALA A 18 -21.66 9.86 20.50
C ALA A 18 -22.21 8.92 19.43
N THR A 19 -21.70 9.03 18.20
CA THR A 19 -22.12 8.19 17.06
C THR A 19 -21.13 7.08 16.74
N GLN A 20 -19.98 7.04 17.42
CA GLN A 20 -18.83 6.17 17.11
C GLN A 20 -18.41 6.25 15.64
N SER A 21 -18.48 7.45 15.06
CA SER A 21 -18.18 7.67 13.66
C SER A 21 -16.92 8.53 13.47
N ILE A 22 -16.31 8.40 12.29
CA ILE A 22 -15.17 9.24 11.90
C ILE A 22 -15.65 10.16 10.78
N ASN A 23 -15.63 11.46 11.04
CA ASN A 23 -15.99 12.50 10.09
C ASN A 23 -14.76 12.98 9.33
N LEU A 24 -14.82 12.97 8.00
CA LEU A 24 -13.77 13.50 7.12
C LEU A 24 -14.15 14.93 6.68
N ILE A 25 -13.32 15.91 7.04
CA ILE A 25 -13.63 17.33 6.84
C ILE A 25 -12.89 17.98 5.66
N ASP A 26 -11.92 17.30 5.05
CA ASP A 26 -11.12 17.84 3.95
C ASP A 26 -11.05 16.86 2.76
N PHE A 27 -11.36 17.38 1.59
CA PHE A 27 -11.32 16.70 0.29
C PHE A 27 -10.45 17.43 -0.74
N GLY A 28 -9.67 18.44 -0.34
CA GLY A 28 -8.84 19.27 -1.22
C GLY A 28 -7.74 18.51 -1.97
N ALA A 29 -7.35 17.32 -1.48
CA ALA A 29 -6.40 16.41 -2.10
C ALA A 29 -7.04 15.12 -2.66
N ALA A 30 -8.32 15.18 -3.04
CA ALA A 30 -8.99 14.06 -3.68
C ALA A 30 -8.44 13.84 -5.11
N ARG A 31 -8.12 12.60 -5.45
CA ARG A 31 -7.64 12.21 -6.78
C ARG A 31 -8.49 11.09 -7.37
N ASN A 32 -8.66 11.17 -8.68
CA ASN A 32 -9.30 10.11 -9.46
C ASN A 32 -8.27 9.10 -9.93
N TYR A 33 -8.62 7.82 -9.83
CA TYR A 33 -7.83 6.71 -10.33
C TYR A 33 -8.60 5.97 -11.42
N PRO A 34 -7.99 5.76 -12.60
CA PRO A 34 -8.56 4.92 -13.65
C PRO A 34 -8.79 3.51 -13.15
N LYS A 35 -9.85 2.85 -13.62
CA LYS A 35 -10.20 1.50 -13.17
C LYS A 35 -9.07 0.50 -13.40
N ARG A 36 -8.47 0.49 -14.60
CA ARG A 36 -7.29 -0.35 -14.91
C ARG A 36 -6.15 -0.21 -13.90
N PHE A 37 -5.88 1.02 -13.43
CA PHE A 37 -4.85 1.24 -12.42
C PHE A 37 -5.23 0.60 -11.08
N VAL A 38 -6.48 0.74 -10.65
CA VAL A 38 -6.98 0.13 -9.40
C VAL A 38 -6.97 -1.39 -9.48
N ASP A 39 -7.37 -1.95 -10.62
CA ASP A 39 -7.34 -3.40 -10.87
C ASP A 39 -5.92 -3.96 -10.72
N ASP A 40 -4.95 -3.37 -11.42
CA ASP A 40 -3.55 -3.80 -11.38
C ASP A 40 -2.91 -3.54 -9.99
N TYR A 41 -3.27 -2.44 -9.34
CA TYR A 41 -2.79 -2.12 -7.99
C TYR A 41 -3.35 -3.09 -6.94
N LEU A 42 -4.61 -3.50 -7.06
CA LEU A 42 -5.21 -4.46 -6.14
C LEU A 42 -4.56 -5.85 -6.31
N ARG A 43 -4.28 -6.27 -7.55
CA ARG A 43 -3.51 -7.50 -7.85
C ARG A 43 -2.10 -7.43 -7.25
N MET A 44 -1.43 -6.28 -7.39
CA MET A 44 -0.13 -6.03 -6.75
C MET A 44 -0.19 -6.22 -5.23
N VAL A 45 -1.17 -5.62 -4.54
CA VAL A 45 -1.29 -5.74 -3.09
C VAL A 45 -1.50 -7.19 -2.67
N VAL A 46 -2.29 -7.97 -3.41
CA VAL A 46 -2.47 -9.41 -3.15
C VAL A 46 -1.18 -10.20 -3.39
N ALA A 47 -0.42 -9.90 -4.45
CA ALA A 47 0.87 -10.53 -4.68
C ALA A 47 1.86 -10.24 -3.54
N CYS A 48 1.95 -8.98 -3.09
CA CYS A 48 2.73 -8.58 -1.92
C CYS A 48 2.32 -9.36 -0.66
N ALA A 49 1.01 -9.47 -0.42
CA ALA A 49 0.43 -10.14 0.74
C ALA A 49 0.67 -11.65 0.77
N ASN A 50 0.89 -12.26 -0.40
CA ASN A 50 1.15 -13.70 -0.56
C ASN A 50 2.63 -14.03 -0.76
N CYS A 51 3.53 -13.04 -0.69
CA CYS A 51 4.94 -13.19 -1.04
C CYS A 51 5.17 -13.77 -2.44
N ASP A 52 4.29 -13.42 -3.39
CA ASP A 52 4.38 -13.86 -4.78
C ASP A 52 5.33 -12.95 -5.55
N ARG A 53 6.58 -13.41 -5.72
CA ARG A 53 7.63 -12.66 -6.41
C ARG A 53 7.27 -12.40 -7.87
N GLU A 54 6.74 -13.39 -8.57
CA GLU A 54 6.42 -13.29 -9.99
C GLU A 54 5.28 -12.29 -10.21
N GLY A 55 4.22 -12.41 -9.41
CA GLY A 55 3.11 -11.46 -9.43
C GLY A 55 3.52 -10.02 -9.08
N VAL A 56 4.45 -9.84 -8.11
CA VAL A 56 4.99 -8.51 -7.80
C VAL A 56 5.76 -7.94 -8.99
N VAL A 57 6.60 -8.72 -9.67
CA VAL A 57 7.36 -8.21 -10.82
C VAL A 57 6.43 -7.86 -11.97
N GLU A 58 5.53 -8.77 -12.35
CA GLU A 58 4.58 -8.56 -13.45
C GLU A 58 3.72 -7.31 -13.23
N MET A 59 3.11 -7.18 -12.06
CA MET A 59 2.27 -6.02 -11.76
C MET A 59 3.10 -4.74 -11.68
N SER A 60 4.36 -4.81 -11.27
CA SER A 60 5.24 -3.65 -11.16
C SER A 60 5.62 -3.11 -12.52
N GLU A 61 5.81 -3.97 -13.51
CA GLU A 61 6.01 -3.55 -14.90
C GLU A 61 4.74 -2.94 -15.48
N ARG A 62 3.57 -3.56 -15.28
CA ARG A 62 2.27 -3.05 -15.75
C ARG A 62 1.92 -1.68 -15.16
N LEU A 63 2.23 -1.48 -13.88
CA LEU A 63 2.03 -0.22 -13.15
C LEU A 63 3.14 0.80 -13.41
N GLY A 64 4.19 0.44 -14.16
CA GLY A 64 5.32 1.32 -14.49
C GLY A 64 6.27 1.60 -13.33
N PHE A 65 6.31 0.76 -12.30
CA PHE A 65 7.29 0.85 -11.20
C PHE A 65 8.65 0.30 -11.62
N LEU A 66 8.61 -0.66 -12.55
CA LEU A 66 9.74 -1.29 -13.21
C LEU A 66 9.59 -1.11 -14.73
N THR A 67 10.71 -1.09 -15.42
CA THR A 67 10.83 -0.99 -16.86
C THR A 67 11.07 -2.34 -17.54
N GLY A 68 11.35 -3.38 -16.75
CA GLY A 68 11.75 -4.72 -17.20
C GLY A 68 13.23 -4.82 -17.59
N LYS A 69 14.03 -3.80 -17.24
CA LYS A 69 15.48 -3.71 -17.57
C LYS A 69 16.35 -3.47 -16.34
N GLU A 70 15.75 -3.58 -15.17
CA GLU A 70 16.41 -3.38 -13.88
C GLU A 70 17.52 -4.39 -13.65
N SER A 71 18.56 -3.97 -12.92
CA SER A 71 19.55 -4.91 -12.42
C SER A 71 18.90 -5.85 -11.41
N GLU A 72 19.46 -7.06 -11.26
CA GLU A 72 19.02 -8.03 -10.26
C GLU A 72 18.99 -7.43 -8.84
N ILE A 73 19.96 -6.58 -8.50
CA ILE A 73 20.02 -5.87 -7.22
C ILE A 73 18.80 -4.96 -7.01
N MET A 74 18.38 -4.22 -8.05
CA MET A 74 17.20 -3.37 -7.96
C MET A 74 15.95 -4.25 -7.85
N LEU A 75 15.83 -5.28 -8.69
CA LEU A 75 14.68 -6.16 -8.73
C LEU A 75 14.43 -6.82 -7.37
N GLU A 76 15.48 -7.36 -6.74
CA GLU A 76 15.41 -7.96 -5.41
C GLU A 76 15.06 -6.92 -4.33
N ALA A 77 15.65 -5.72 -4.39
CA ALA A 77 15.29 -4.66 -3.45
C ALA A 77 13.82 -4.24 -3.58
N HIS A 78 13.30 -4.16 -4.82
CA HIS A 78 11.90 -3.81 -5.08
C HIS A 78 10.95 -4.90 -4.57
N VAL A 79 11.22 -6.17 -4.85
CA VAL A 79 10.43 -7.31 -4.35
C VAL A 79 10.46 -7.35 -2.82
N GLN A 80 11.62 -7.16 -2.20
CA GLN A 80 11.75 -7.13 -0.75
C GLN A 80 10.94 -5.98 -0.13
N ALA A 81 11.00 -4.78 -0.71
CA ALA A 81 10.18 -3.65 -0.26
C ALA A 81 8.69 -3.95 -0.40
N ALA A 82 8.27 -4.55 -1.51
CA ALA A 82 6.89 -4.94 -1.76
C ALA A 82 6.37 -5.93 -0.70
N PHE A 83 7.17 -6.95 -0.35
CA PHE A 83 6.82 -7.90 0.71
C PHE A 83 6.74 -7.25 2.09
N VAL A 84 7.65 -6.32 2.40
CA VAL A 84 7.60 -5.56 3.66
C VAL A 84 6.31 -4.74 3.76
N VAL A 85 5.86 -4.10 2.67
CA VAL A 85 4.57 -3.40 2.62
C VAL A 85 3.39 -4.39 2.71
N GLY A 86 3.56 -5.59 2.18
CA GLY A 86 2.59 -6.68 2.21
C GLY A 86 2.39 -7.34 3.58
N LEU A 87 3.34 -7.20 4.52
CA LEU A 87 3.32 -7.87 5.82
C LEU A 87 1.99 -7.73 6.59
N PRO A 88 1.36 -6.54 6.72
CA PRO A 88 0.08 -6.43 7.42
C PRO A 88 -1.02 -7.31 6.83
N PHE A 89 -0.93 -7.57 5.53
CA PHE A 89 -1.91 -8.32 4.77
C PHE A 89 -1.56 -9.80 4.64
N ALA A 90 -0.51 -10.30 5.30
CA ALA A 90 -0.10 -11.69 5.23
C ALA A 90 -1.02 -12.60 6.07
N ALA A 91 -1.11 -13.88 5.70
CA ALA A 91 -2.02 -14.84 6.33
C ALA A 91 -1.57 -15.32 7.73
N ASN A 92 -0.34 -15.01 8.13
CA ASN A 92 0.29 -15.46 9.37
C ASN A 92 0.00 -14.56 10.58
N HIS A 93 -1.01 -13.69 10.50
CA HIS A 93 -1.43 -12.77 11.57
C HIS A 93 -2.87 -13.06 12.04
N PRO A 94 -3.13 -14.24 12.65
CA PRO A 94 -4.45 -14.54 13.19
C PRO A 94 -4.80 -13.56 14.31
N GLY A 95 -5.98 -12.94 14.24
CA GLY A 95 -6.41 -11.89 15.18
C GLY A 95 -5.97 -10.46 14.80
N GLY A 96 -5.25 -10.31 13.69
CA GLY A 96 -4.86 -9.02 13.12
C GLY A 96 -3.38 -8.70 13.26
N TYR A 97 -2.96 -7.67 12.54
CA TYR A 97 -1.60 -7.18 12.52
C TYR A 97 -1.42 -6.08 13.57
N ASP A 98 -0.51 -6.31 14.52
CA ASP A 98 -0.04 -5.29 15.45
C ASP A 98 1.00 -4.40 14.78
N PHE A 99 0.58 -3.17 14.49
CA PHE A 99 1.43 -2.16 13.85
C PHE A 99 2.56 -1.66 14.75
N ARG A 100 2.41 -1.71 16.07
CA ARG A 100 3.41 -1.22 17.03
C ARG A 100 4.53 -2.24 17.26
N ALA A 101 4.21 -3.52 17.20
CA ALA A 101 5.17 -4.60 17.43
C ALA A 101 6.18 -4.80 16.29
N ASN A 102 5.83 -4.39 15.06
CA ASN A 102 6.61 -4.68 13.86
C ASN A 102 7.11 -3.40 13.17
N ASN A 103 8.41 -3.34 12.89
CA ASN A 103 9.07 -2.11 12.44
C ASN A 103 9.12 -1.97 10.91
N ILE A 104 7.94 -1.89 10.26
CA ILE A 104 7.80 -1.76 8.79
C ILE A 104 8.60 -0.57 8.26
N THR A 105 8.55 0.57 8.95
CA THR A 105 9.21 1.82 8.56
C THR A 105 10.73 1.65 8.50
N GLN A 106 11.33 0.98 9.48
CA GLN A 106 12.76 0.74 9.51
C GLN A 106 13.19 -0.21 8.39
N SER A 107 12.44 -1.29 8.16
CA SER A 107 12.71 -2.24 7.08
C SER A 107 12.69 -1.55 5.70
N LEU A 108 11.70 -0.68 5.46
CA LEU A 108 11.62 0.09 4.21
C LEU A 108 12.76 1.11 4.07
N SER A 109 13.16 1.75 5.16
CA SER A 109 14.24 2.74 5.16
C SER A 109 15.58 2.11 4.76
N ASN A 110 15.84 0.89 5.22
CA ASN A 110 17.05 0.14 4.90
C ASN A 110 17.11 -0.23 3.40
N ILE A 111 15.97 -0.56 2.79
CA ILE A 111 15.88 -0.96 1.38
C ILE A 111 15.88 0.28 0.45
N GLY A 112 15.31 1.39 0.91
CA GLY A 112 15.14 2.61 0.13
C GLY A 112 16.45 3.17 -0.45
N GLY A 113 17.56 3.04 0.28
CA GLY A 113 18.88 3.47 -0.20
C GLY A 113 19.34 2.73 -1.46
N THR A 114 19.08 1.42 -1.55
CA THR A 114 19.40 0.60 -2.72
C THR A 114 18.49 0.98 -3.90
N MET A 115 17.19 1.10 -3.65
CA MET A 115 16.23 1.49 -4.70
C MET A 115 16.59 2.86 -5.29
N LEU A 116 16.89 3.87 -4.47
CA LEU A 116 17.26 5.21 -4.95
C LEU A 116 18.52 5.21 -5.82
N ARG A 117 19.49 4.34 -5.55
CA ARG A 117 20.74 4.27 -6.31
C ARG A 117 20.60 3.55 -7.65
N HIS A 118 19.73 2.54 -7.73
CA HIS A 118 19.68 1.63 -8.88
C HIS A 118 18.41 1.79 -9.74
N ARG A 119 17.45 2.63 -9.34
CA ARG A 119 16.21 2.82 -10.10
C ARG A 119 16.48 3.53 -11.42
N LEU A 120 15.89 3.00 -12.49
CA LEU A 120 16.07 3.52 -13.85
C LEU A 120 15.14 4.70 -14.18
N THR A 121 13.90 4.67 -13.69
CA THR A 121 12.89 5.72 -13.94
C THR A 121 12.06 6.01 -12.69
N PRO A 122 11.58 7.25 -12.50
CA PRO A 122 10.62 7.54 -11.46
C PRO A 122 9.29 6.79 -11.75
N PRO A 123 8.58 6.31 -10.72
CA PRO A 123 7.25 5.74 -10.87
C PRO A 123 6.23 6.81 -11.28
N PRO A 124 5.05 6.42 -11.79
CA PRO A 124 3.97 7.35 -12.15
C PRO A 124 3.47 8.21 -10.97
N ASP A 125 2.96 9.40 -11.30
CA ASP A 125 2.47 10.38 -10.32
C ASP A 125 1.34 9.87 -9.43
N GLU A 126 0.46 9.02 -9.98
CA GLU A 126 -0.68 8.41 -9.29
C GLU A 126 -0.25 7.63 -8.04
N VAL A 127 0.90 6.97 -8.15
CA VAL A 127 1.46 6.03 -7.18
C VAL A 127 2.01 6.77 -5.97
N TYR A 128 2.65 7.92 -6.17
CA TYR A 128 3.16 8.73 -5.08
C TYR A 128 2.05 9.19 -4.13
N SER A 129 0.89 9.60 -4.66
CA SER A 129 -0.29 9.90 -3.84
C SER A 129 -0.79 8.69 -3.07
N LEU A 130 -0.82 7.51 -3.71
CA LEU A 130 -1.35 6.30 -3.11
C LEU A 130 -0.42 5.77 -2.00
N HIS A 131 0.87 5.65 -2.28
CA HIS A 131 1.87 5.22 -1.31
C HIS A 131 1.95 6.16 -0.10
N ARG A 132 1.82 7.47 -0.30
CA ARG A 132 1.76 8.43 0.82
C ARG A 132 0.52 8.21 1.69
N LYS A 133 -0.64 7.94 1.08
CA LYS A 133 -1.86 7.65 1.83
C LYS A 133 -1.73 6.35 2.64
N LEU A 134 -1.21 5.28 2.03
CA LEU A 134 -0.99 4.01 2.70
C LEU A 134 0.01 4.14 3.86
N ALA A 135 1.14 4.81 3.63
CA ALA A 135 2.12 5.10 4.67
C ALA A 135 1.52 5.92 5.83
N GLY A 136 0.68 6.92 5.51
CA GLY A 136 -0.04 7.71 6.51
C GLY A 136 -1.00 6.87 7.35
N ALA A 137 -1.69 5.90 6.74
CA ALA A 137 -2.57 4.97 7.45
C ALA A 137 -1.78 4.02 8.38
N PHE A 138 -0.64 3.49 7.92
CA PHE A 138 0.22 2.64 8.73
C PHE A 138 0.76 3.41 9.94
N LEU A 139 1.25 4.63 9.73
CA LEU A 139 1.74 5.49 10.82
C LEU A 139 0.64 5.84 11.81
N ALA A 140 -0.62 6.00 11.36
CA ALA A 140 -1.75 6.21 12.25
C ALA A 140 -1.97 4.99 13.16
N CYS A 141 -2.00 3.80 12.57
CA CYS A 141 -2.16 2.54 13.29
C CYS A 141 -1.03 2.33 14.31
N ILE A 142 0.22 2.65 13.95
CA ILE A 142 1.37 2.63 14.86
C ILE A 142 1.13 3.58 16.04
N LYS A 143 0.72 4.83 15.75
CA LYS A 143 0.56 5.88 16.77
C LYS A 143 -0.51 5.54 17.81
N ILE A 144 -1.63 4.95 17.38
CA ILE A 144 -2.73 4.57 18.27
C ILE A 144 -2.61 3.16 18.84
N GLY A 145 -1.58 2.39 18.44
CA GLY A 145 -1.40 1.00 18.88
C GLY A 145 -2.49 0.06 18.36
N ALA A 146 -2.96 0.28 17.13
CA ALA A 146 -4.04 -0.52 16.55
C ALA A 146 -3.56 -1.94 16.17
N VAL A 147 -4.42 -2.91 16.46
CA VAL A 147 -4.36 -4.26 15.89
C VAL A 147 -5.50 -4.36 14.89
N VAL A 148 -5.16 -4.59 13.61
CA VAL A 148 -6.16 -4.54 12.52
C VAL A 148 -6.15 -5.86 11.74
N PRO A 149 -7.30 -6.50 11.47
CA PRO A 149 -7.40 -7.69 10.64
C PRO A 149 -7.23 -7.34 9.14
N CYS A 150 -6.05 -6.81 8.79
CA CYS A 150 -5.75 -6.31 7.45
C CYS A 150 -5.90 -7.38 6.36
N ARG A 151 -5.52 -8.64 6.63
CA ARG A 151 -5.75 -9.76 5.69
C ARG A 151 -7.23 -9.91 5.36
N ASP A 152 -8.08 -9.96 6.37
CA ASP A 152 -9.51 -10.20 6.19
C ASP A 152 -10.15 -9.03 5.44
N LEU A 153 -9.77 -7.79 5.79
CA LEU A 153 -10.20 -6.59 5.06
C LEU A 153 -9.80 -6.64 3.59
N LEU A 154 -8.54 -7.01 3.28
CA LEU A 154 -8.07 -7.13 1.90
C LEU A 154 -8.87 -8.20 1.14
N LEU A 155 -9.05 -9.39 1.72
CA LEU A 155 -9.78 -10.47 1.06
C LEU A 155 -11.26 -10.12 0.85
N GLN A 156 -11.91 -9.46 1.81
CA GLN A 156 -13.27 -8.98 1.67
C GLN A 156 -13.40 -7.98 0.51
N VAL A 157 -12.48 -7.01 0.43
CA VAL A 157 -12.45 -6.05 -0.69
C VAL A 157 -12.19 -6.79 -1.98
N TYR A 158 -11.19 -7.67 -2.04
CA TYR A 158 -10.82 -8.40 -3.25
C TYR A 158 -11.96 -9.28 -3.79
N GLN A 159 -12.70 -9.97 -2.91
CA GLN A 159 -13.82 -10.83 -3.29
C GLN A 159 -15.05 -10.06 -3.79
N THR A 160 -15.27 -8.85 -3.27
CA THR A 160 -16.41 -8.01 -3.67
C THR A 160 -16.06 -7.06 -4.82
N TYR A 161 -14.77 -6.91 -5.13
CA TYR A 161 -14.30 -6.10 -6.23
C TYR A 161 -14.55 -6.77 -7.58
N GLN A 162 -15.15 -6.02 -8.51
CA GLN A 162 -15.33 -6.46 -9.89
C GLN A 162 -14.14 -6.03 -10.73
N PHE A 163 -13.37 -6.96 -11.27
CA PHE A 163 -12.28 -6.67 -12.20
C PHE A 163 -12.83 -6.46 -13.61
N ASP A 164 -12.24 -5.52 -14.36
CA ASP A 164 -12.40 -5.51 -15.81
C ASP A 164 -11.42 -6.52 -16.44
N ASP A 165 -11.81 -7.02 -17.61
CA ASP A 165 -10.99 -7.89 -18.47
C ASP A 165 -9.80 -7.14 -19.10
#